data_AF-K1Y1N4-F1
#
_entry.id   AF-K1Y1N4-F1
#
_cell.length_a   1.000
_cell.length_b   1.000
_cell.length_c   1.000
_cell.angle_alpha   90.00
_cell.angle_beta   90.00
_cell.angle_gamma   90.00
#
_symmetry.space_group_name_H-M   'P 1'
#
loop_
_entity.id
_entity.type
_entity.pdbx_description
1 polymer ?
#
loop_
_entity_poly.entity_id
_entity_poly.type
_entity_poly.pdbx_seq_one_letter_code
_entity_poly.pdbx_strand_id
1 'polypeptide(L)'
;MKVLVLYDYPPSPGGLATQGDLLYKGLIEMGIDAYAVHYESAQEKEWYYRWYEPDIVIGVGYWGNIPHLVLHPLRYGCQPVPWLVADGYIANYQEVLNSLPLILVTSNWVKEMYVRDGIEGSKIEVL
;
A
#
# COMPACT_ATOMS: atom_id res chain seq x y z
N MET A 1 11.32 9.45 9.68
CA MET A 1 10.16 8.65 9.26
C MET A 1 10.71 7.39 8.63
N LYS A 2 10.25 6.23 9.10
CA LYS A 2 10.62 4.89 8.63
C LYS A 2 9.47 4.31 7.81
N VAL A 3 9.74 3.90 6.57
CA VAL A 3 8.71 3.41 5.66
C VAL A 3 9.05 2.01 5.18
N LEU A 4 8.14 1.07 5.35
CA LEU A 4 8.24 -0.23 4.69
C LEU A 4 7.37 -0.24 3.44
N VAL A 5 7.96 -0.48 2.26
CA VAL A 5 7.25 -0.51 0.98
C VAL A 5 7.01 -1.97 0.57
N LEU A 6 5.74 -2.36 0.47
CA LEU A 6 5.31 -3.67 0.03
C LEU A 6 4.89 -3.62 -1.44
N TYR A 7 5.63 -4.31 -2.30
CA TYR A 7 5.29 -4.47 -3.71
C TYR A 7 5.85 -5.80 -4.23
N ASP A 8 5.72 -6.06 -5.51
CA ASP A 8 6.40 -7.19 -6.17
C ASP A 8 7.91 -6.89 -6.20
N TYR A 9 8.61 -7.19 -5.10
CA TYR A 9 10.03 -6.90 -4.90
C TYR A 9 10.83 -8.21 -4.82
N PRO A 10 11.95 -8.36 -5.57
CA PRO A 10 12.48 -7.45 -6.59
C PRO A 10 11.49 -7.22 -7.76
N PRO A 11 11.53 -6.04 -8.42
CA PRO A 11 10.54 -5.68 -9.43
C PRO A 11 10.55 -6.60 -10.64
N SER A 12 9.40 -7.23 -10.91
CA SER A 12 9.15 -7.88 -12.21
C SER A 12 8.88 -6.85 -13.32
N PRO A 13 8.87 -7.26 -14.61
CA PRO A 13 8.47 -6.40 -15.74
C PRO A 13 6.96 -6.10 -15.78
N GLY A 14 6.39 -5.61 -14.68
CA GLY A 14 4.97 -5.29 -14.52
C GLY A 14 4.75 -3.84 -14.09
N GLY A 15 3.57 -3.30 -14.43
CA GLY A 15 3.20 -1.92 -14.07
C GLY A 15 3.19 -1.67 -12.56
N LEU A 16 2.61 -2.60 -11.78
CA LEU A 16 2.57 -2.52 -10.31
C LEU A 16 3.98 -2.57 -9.70
N ALA A 17 4.80 -3.50 -10.17
CA ALA A 17 6.19 -3.65 -9.73
C ALA A 17 7.01 -2.38 -10.02
N THR A 18 6.85 -1.83 -11.22
CA THR A 18 7.53 -0.59 -11.64
C THR A 18 7.11 0.60 -10.78
N GLN A 19 5.81 0.76 -10.51
CA GLN A 19 5.33 1.86 -9.66
C GLN A 19 5.82 1.73 -8.22
N GLY A 20 5.81 0.51 -7.66
CA GLY A 20 6.37 0.25 -6.34
C GLY A 20 7.87 0.56 -6.25
N ASP A 21 8.63 0.15 -7.26
CA ASP A 21 10.08 0.38 -7.30
C ASP A 21 10.44 1.86 -7.46
N LEU A 22 9.70 2.60 -8.28
CA LEU A 22 9.90 4.03 -8.47
C LEU A 22 9.49 4.83 -7.22
N LEU A 23 8.40 4.45 -6.56
CA LEU A 23 8.02 5.03 -5.27
C LEU A 23 9.13 4.82 -4.23
N TYR A 24 9.61 3.58 -4.09
CA TYR A 24 10.70 3.26 -3.17
C TYR A 24 11.96 4.10 -3.45
N LYS A 25 12.40 4.17 -4.72
CA LYS A 25 13.55 4.99 -5.12
C LYS A 25 13.34 6.48 -4.81
N GLY A 26 12.15 7.01 -5.08
CA GLY A 26 11.80 8.39 -4.77
C GLY A 26 11.87 8.69 -3.27
N LEU A 27 11.38 7.78 -2.41
CA LEU A 27 11.49 7.92 -0.96
C LEU A 27 12.96 7.98 -0.51
N ILE A 28 13.80 7.08 -1.03
CA ILE A 28 15.24 7.08 -0.73
C ILE A 28 15.92 8.36 -1.20
N GLU A 29 15.60 8.84 -2.40
CA GLU A 29 16.14 10.10 -2.95
C GLU A 29 15.75 11.32 -2.11
N MET A 30 14.56 11.31 -1.52
CA MET A 30 14.10 12.33 -0.57
C MET A 30 14.75 12.21 0.83
N GLY A 31 15.63 11.24 1.05
CA GLY A 31 16.29 11.00 2.33
C GLY A 31 15.38 10.34 3.38
N ILE A 32 14.28 9.72 2.96
CA ILE A 32 13.41 8.93 3.85
C ILE A 32 14.09 7.57 4.10
N ASP A 33 14.13 7.17 5.37
CA ASP A 33 14.54 5.82 5.74
C ASP A 33 13.45 4.85 5.25
N ALA A 34 13.77 4.02 4.26
CA ALA A 34 12.83 3.10 3.68
C ALA A 34 13.47 1.75 3.32
N TYR A 35 12.68 0.68 3.41
CA TYR A 35 13.02 -0.65 2.90
C TYR A 35 11.90 -1.18 2.01
N ALA A 36 12.28 -2.03 1.04
CA ALA A 36 11.36 -2.71 0.14
C ALA A 36 11.26 -4.20 0.49
N VAL A 37 10.05 -4.75 0.45
CA VAL A 37 9.77 -6.16 0.75
C VAL A 37 8.71 -6.70 -0.20
N HIS A 38 8.86 -7.97 -0.60
CA HIS A 38 7.81 -8.62 -1.39
C HIS A 38 6.52 -8.72 -0.58
N TYR A 39 5.39 -8.28 -1.14
CA TYR A 39 4.12 -8.31 -0.41
C TYR A 39 3.68 -9.72 0.06
N GLU A 40 4.13 -10.80 -0.59
CA GLU A 40 3.82 -12.19 -0.24
C GLU A 40 4.76 -12.78 0.82
N SER A 41 5.93 -12.19 1.05
CA SER A 41 6.95 -12.68 2.00
C SER A 41 6.55 -12.42 3.45
N ALA A 42 5.61 -13.20 3.99
CA ALA A 42 5.08 -13.02 5.35
C ALA A 42 6.17 -12.98 6.45
N GLN A 43 7.15 -13.89 6.39
CA GLN A 43 8.23 -13.96 7.38
C GLN A 43 9.15 -12.72 7.33
N GLU A 44 9.48 -12.27 6.12
CA GLU A 44 10.30 -11.07 5.93
C GLU A 44 9.58 -9.83 6.43
N LYS A 45 8.30 -9.67 6.07
CA LYS A 45 7.45 -8.58 6.58
C LYS A 45 7.43 -8.56 8.11
N GLU A 46 7.20 -9.70 8.75
CA GLU A 46 7.20 -9.80 10.22
C GLU A 46 8.56 -9.40 10.82
N TRP A 47 9.65 -9.82 10.21
CA TRP A 47 10.98 -9.42 10.65
C TRP A 47 11.16 -7.90 10.61
N TYR A 48 10.76 -7.24 9.51
CA TYR A 48 10.78 -5.78 9.42
C TYR A 48 9.84 -5.12 10.43
N TYR A 49 8.64 -5.63 10.65
CA TYR A 49 7.73 -5.05 11.66
C TYR A 49 8.35 -5.01 13.06
N ARG A 50 9.17 -6.02 13.41
CA ARG A 50 9.78 -6.16 14.74
C ARG A 50 11.15 -5.48 14.87
N TRP A 51 11.99 -5.58 13.84
CA TRP A 51 13.36 -5.05 13.89
C TRP A 51 13.44 -3.62 13.39
N TYR A 52 12.78 -3.34 12.27
CA TYR A 52 12.82 -2.03 11.65
C TYR A 52 11.82 -1.06 12.30
N GLU A 53 10.68 -1.59 12.75
CA GLU A 53 9.59 -0.82 13.41
C GLU A 53 9.16 0.37 12.54
N PRO A 54 8.56 0.13 11.36
CA PRO A 54 8.19 1.20 10.45
C PRO A 54 7.07 2.08 11.04
N ASP A 55 7.15 3.39 10.81
CA ASP A 55 6.08 4.33 11.17
C ASP A 55 4.83 4.06 10.33
N ILE A 56 5.03 3.74 9.05
CA ILE A 56 3.97 3.34 8.10
C ILE A 56 4.43 2.22 7.17
N VAL A 57 3.47 1.45 6.68
CA VAL A 57 3.67 0.41 5.67
C VAL A 57 2.90 0.78 4.41
N ILE A 58 3.62 1.19 3.36
CA ILE A 58 3.00 1.53 2.08
C ILE A 58 2.86 0.27 1.25
N GLY A 59 1.65 -0.06 0.81
CA GLY A 59 1.41 -1.23 -0.02
C GLY A 59 0.98 -0.86 -1.43
N VAL A 60 1.73 -1.26 -2.45
CA VAL A 60 1.42 -0.98 -3.86
C VAL A 60 0.78 -2.20 -4.51
N GLY A 61 -0.44 -2.04 -5.01
CA GLY A 61 -1.18 -3.12 -5.64
C GLY A 61 -2.62 -2.77 -5.97
N TYR A 62 -3.50 -3.76 -6.00
CA TYR A 62 -4.95 -3.58 -6.19
C TYR A 62 -5.73 -4.26 -5.07
N TRP A 63 -7.07 -4.18 -5.12
CA TRP A 63 -7.94 -4.68 -4.04
C TRP A 63 -7.74 -6.16 -3.70
N GLY A 64 -7.31 -6.98 -4.67
CA GLY A 64 -7.00 -8.39 -4.43
C GLY A 64 -5.77 -8.59 -3.52
N ASN A 65 -4.90 -7.59 -3.41
CA ASN A 65 -3.71 -7.63 -2.55
C ASN A 65 -3.98 -7.16 -1.12
N ILE A 66 -5.19 -6.72 -0.77
CA ILE A 66 -5.54 -6.23 0.58
C ILE A 66 -5.17 -7.20 1.71
N PRO A 67 -5.28 -8.53 1.57
CA PRO A 67 -4.78 -9.46 2.59
C PRO A 67 -3.29 -9.25 2.94
N HIS A 68 -2.48 -8.89 1.94
CA HIS A 68 -1.04 -8.71 2.09
C HIS A 68 -0.65 -7.28 2.46
N LEU A 69 -1.33 -6.29 1.87
CA LEU A 69 -0.98 -4.87 1.95
C LEU A 69 -1.61 -4.15 3.15
N VAL A 70 -2.72 -4.68 3.68
CA VAL A 70 -3.49 -4.03 4.76
C VAL A 70 -3.70 -4.97 5.93
N LEU A 71 -4.34 -6.12 5.72
CA LEU A 71 -4.71 -7.03 6.82
C LEU A 71 -3.47 -7.59 7.54
N HIS A 72 -2.43 -7.93 6.78
CA HIS A 72 -1.19 -8.42 7.35
C HIS A 72 -0.51 -7.36 8.23
N PRO A 73 -0.19 -6.13 7.75
CA PRO A 73 0.33 -5.06 8.63
C PRO A 73 -0.53 -4.79 9.87
N LEU A 74 -1.87 -4.69 9.72
CA LEU A 74 -2.78 -4.41 10.84
C LEU A 74 -2.71 -5.49 11.93
N ARG A 75 -2.58 -6.77 11.54
CA ARG A 75 -2.42 -7.88 12.49
C ARG A 75 -1.20 -7.71 13.41
N TYR A 76 -0.16 -7.03 12.93
CA TYR A 76 1.07 -6.78 13.69
C TYR A 76 1.13 -5.36 14.28
N GLY A 77 0.03 -4.61 14.24
CA GLY A 77 -0.04 -3.26 14.82
C GLY A 77 0.65 -2.18 13.98
N CYS A 78 1.05 -2.47 12.74
CA CYS A 78 1.60 -1.48 11.83
C CYS A 78 0.47 -0.70 11.12
N GLN A 79 0.71 0.57 10.81
CA GLN A 79 -0.23 1.41 10.07
C GLN A 79 -0.06 1.24 8.55
N PRO A 80 -0.98 0.55 7.84
CA PRO A 80 -0.90 0.46 6.39
C PRO A 80 -1.39 1.75 5.72
N VAL A 81 -0.80 2.06 4.57
CA VAL A 81 -1.24 3.08 3.61
C VAL A 81 -1.25 2.43 2.22
N PRO A 82 -2.37 1.86 1.75
CA PRO A 82 -2.41 1.22 0.45
C PRO A 82 -2.42 2.27 -0.66
N TRP A 83 -1.56 2.08 -1.66
CA TRP A 83 -1.65 2.74 -2.96
C TRP A 83 -2.27 1.76 -3.96
N LEU A 84 -3.54 2.01 -4.24
CA LEU A 84 -4.36 1.16 -5.10
C LEU A 84 -4.26 1.64 -6.55
N VAL A 85 -3.43 0.92 -7.30
CA VAL A 85 -3.08 1.17 -8.69
C VAL A 85 -3.96 0.31 -9.60
N ALA A 86 -5.26 0.56 -9.57
CA ALA A 86 -6.21 -0.10 -10.47
C ALA A 86 -7.44 0.77 -10.71
N ASP A 87 -7.85 0.87 -11.97
CA ASP A 87 -9.06 1.57 -12.45
C ASP A 87 -10.31 0.70 -12.45
N GLY A 88 -10.25 -0.43 -11.73
CA GLY A 88 -11.34 -1.38 -11.58
C GLY A 88 -12.31 -1.06 -10.45
N TYR A 89 -13.05 -2.09 -10.07
CA TYR A 89 -14.07 -2.06 -9.01
C TYR A 89 -13.52 -2.63 -7.69
N ILE A 90 -13.98 -2.10 -6.55
CA ILE A 90 -13.72 -2.67 -5.23
C ILE A 90 -14.79 -3.68 -4.85
N ALA A 91 -14.43 -4.97 -4.91
CA ALA A 91 -15.36 -6.07 -4.63
C ALA A 91 -15.61 -6.37 -3.16
N ASN A 92 -14.66 -6.02 -2.31
CA ASN A 92 -14.66 -6.42 -0.91
C ASN A 92 -13.76 -5.44 -0.11
N TYR A 93 -13.74 -5.62 1.21
CA TYR A 93 -12.87 -4.91 2.16
C TYR A 93 -13.26 -3.45 2.41
N GLN A 94 -14.47 -3.02 2.07
CA GLN A 94 -14.96 -1.66 2.33
C GLN A 94 -14.81 -1.27 3.80
N GLU A 95 -15.19 -2.15 4.73
CA GLU A 95 -15.11 -1.88 6.17
C GLU A 95 -13.67 -1.59 6.62
N VAL A 96 -12.71 -2.45 6.26
CA VAL A 96 -11.32 -2.26 6.68
C VAL A 96 -10.67 -1.10 5.94
N LEU A 97 -10.96 -0.88 4.66
CA LEU A 97 -10.47 0.28 3.92
C LEU A 97 -11.01 1.58 4.52
N ASN A 98 -12.29 1.62 4.87
CA ASN A 98 -12.90 2.75 5.57
C ASN A 98 -12.46 2.86 7.03
N SER A 99 -11.71 1.92 7.60
CA SER A 99 -11.05 2.12 8.90
C SER A 99 -9.69 2.84 8.78
N LEU A 100 -9.10 2.88 7.58
CA LEU A 100 -7.79 3.48 7.37
C LEU A 100 -7.87 5.02 7.44
N PRO A 101 -6.78 5.70 7.83
CA PRO A 101 -6.71 7.15 7.80
C PRO A 101 -6.42 7.70 6.39
N LEU A 102 -5.79 6.90 5.53
CA LEU A 102 -5.34 7.31 4.21
C LEU A 102 -5.27 6.12 3.24
N ILE A 103 -5.78 6.32 2.04
CA ILE A 103 -5.70 5.45 0.87
C ILE A 103 -5.21 6.32 -0.29
N LEU A 104 -4.24 5.83 -1.04
CA LEU A 104 -3.71 6.52 -2.21
C LEU A 104 -4.28 5.89 -3.48
N VAL A 105 -4.58 6.72 -4.48
CA VAL A 105 -5.02 6.28 -5.82
C VAL A 105 -4.31 7.09 -6.90
N THR A 106 -4.40 6.62 -8.15
CA THR A 106 -3.66 7.20 -9.29
C THR A 106 -4.37 8.34 -10.01
N SER A 107 -5.66 8.56 -9.77
CA SER A 107 -6.41 9.65 -10.42
C SER A 107 -7.73 9.96 -9.72
N ASN A 108 -8.29 11.13 -10.03
CA ASN A 108 -9.64 11.50 -9.63
C ASN A 108 -10.70 10.53 -10.14
N TRP A 109 -10.51 9.97 -11.35
CA TRP A 109 -11.42 8.95 -11.89
C TRP A 109 -11.47 7.69 -11.00
N VAL A 110 -10.29 7.20 -10.57
CA VAL A 110 -10.21 6.05 -9.66
C VAL A 110 -10.85 6.37 -8.31
N LYS A 111 -10.60 7.57 -7.78
CA LYS A 111 -11.26 8.05 -6.55
C LYS A 111 -12.78 8.00 -6.67
N GLU A 112 -13.35 8.52 -7.77
CA GLU A 112 -14.80 8.48 -8.02
C GLU A 112 -15.34 7.05 -8.10
N MET A 113 -14.62 6.14 -8.76
CA MET A 113 -15.02 4.73 -8.83
C MET A 113 -15.03 4.07 -7.45
N TYR A 114 -14.02 4.32 -6.62
CA TYR A 114 -13.96 3.73 -5.29
C TYR A 114 -15.00 4.32 -4.35
N VAL A 115 -15.34 5.61 -4.50
CA VAL A 115 -16.46 6.23 -3.79
C VAL A 115 -17.79 5.58 -4.19
N ARG A 116 -18.02 5.37 -5.49
CA ARG A 116 -19.19 4.61 -5.98
C ARG A 116 -19.27 3.22 -5.36
N ASP A 117 -18.12 2.59 -5.13
CA ASP A 117 -18.01 1.22 -4.59
C ASP A 117 -18.02 1.15 -3.05
N GLY A 118 -18.24 2.28 -2.37
CA GLY A 118 -18.48 2.35 -0.93
C GLY A 118 -17.29 2.78 -0.08
N ILE A 119 -16.21 3.31 -0.68
CA ILE A 119 -15.08 3.88 0.07
C ILE A 119 -15.33 5.36 0.38
N GLU A 120 -15.04 5.79 1.60
CA GLU A 120 -15.17 7.18 2.01
C GLU A 120 -14.15 8.06 1.29
N GLY A 121 -14.63 8.95 0.42
CA GLY A 121 -13.76 9.80 -0.42
C GLY A 121 -12.85 10.77 0.35
N SER A 122 -13.17 11.07 1.62
CA SER A 122 -12.32 11.86 2.53
C SER A 122 -11.05 11.12 2.96
N LYS A 123 -10.99 9.80 2.78
CA LYS A 123 -9.84 8.95 3.09
C LYS A 123 -8.94 8.72 1.87
N ILE A 124 -9.37 9.17 0.69
CA ILE A 124 -8.68 8.91 -0.57
C ILE A 124 -7.93 10.16 -1.02
N GLU A 125 -6.62 10.04 -1.21
CA GLU A 125 -5.79 11.07 -1.84
C GLU A 125 -5.26 10.60 -3.19
N VAL A 126 -5.21 11.53 -4.14
CA VAL A 126 -4.69 11.29 -5.50
C VAL A 126 -3.23 11.68 -5.56
N LEU A 127 -2.37 10.76 -5.99
CA LEU A 127 -0.94 10.98 -6.26
C LEU A 127 -0.67 11.15 -7.76
#